data_AF-A0AAW2SY82-F1
#
_entry.id   AF-A0AAW2SY82-F1
#
_cell.length_a   1.000
_cell.length_b   1.000
_cell.length_c   1.000
_cell.angle_alpha   90.00
_cell.angle_beta   90.00
_cell.angle_gamma   90.00
#
_symmetry.space_group_name_H-M   'P 1'
#
loop_
_entity.id
_entity.type
_entity.pdbx_description
1 polymer ?
#
loop_
_entity_poly.entity_id
_entity_poly.type
_entity_poly.pdbx_seq_one_letter_code
_entity_poly.pdbx_strand_id
1 'polypeptide(L)'
;MRQAVLLFLVILSIGIFFLTYNFIIMIVHYRDSAPRKWTSGENPSHLLIDPVIEMPEHAKRPKNQRLLFHVALTATAAPYSKWQCRIMYYWYKKRKDLPGSEMGKFTRILHSGNPDNLMDEIPTVVVDPLPEGLDRGYVVLNRPWAFVQWLDKDLLEKIAPTWMNVSLKMKNDPETDSTFGWVLEMYAYAVASALHGVQHILYRDFMLQPPWDLETRNKFILHYTYGCDYNMKGELIYGKIGEWRFDKRSYLDGPPPQNLSLPPAGVPESVVTLVKMVNEATANIPNWDTAQK
;
A
#
# COMPACT_ATOMS: atom_id res chain seq x y z
N MET A 1 27.43 34.44 31.04
CA MET A 1 26.27 33.54 31.28
C MET A 1 24.93 34.11 30.84
N ARG A 2 24.50 35.31 31.27
CA ARG A 2 23.18 35.89 30.89
C ARG A 2 22.92 36.00 29.37
N GLN A 3 23.91 36.42 28.58
CA GLN A 3 23.75 36.58 27.12
C GLN A 3 23.60 35.23 26.38
N ALA A 4 24.34 34.19 26.80
CA ALA A 4 24.23 32.85 26.21
C ALA A 4 22.87 32.20 26.53
N VAL A 5 22.35 32.42 27.74
CA VAL A 5 21.00 31.99 28.14
C VAL A 5 19.93 32.71 27.32
N LEU A 6 20.08 34.01 27.08
CA LEU A 6 19.16 34.78 26.25
C LEU A 6 19.16 34.30 24.79
N LEU A 7 20.34 34.04 24.22
CA LEU A 7 20.48 33.53 22.86
C LEU A 7 19.86 32.14 22.72
N PHE A 8 20.09 31.26 23.71
CA PHE A 8 19.51 29.92 23.75
C PHE A 8 17.98 29.96 23.83
N LEU A 9 17.41 30.84 24.67
CA LEU A 9 15.95 31.00 24.79
C LEU A 9 15.31 31.55 23.51
N VAL A 10 16.02 32.41 22.76
CA VAL A 10 15.57 32.91 21.45
C VAL A 10 15.62 31.82 20.39
N ILE A 11 16.66 31.00 20.36
CA ILE A 11 16.75 29.87 19.40
C ILE A 11 15.70 28.81 19.74
N LEU A 12 15.48 28.53 21.03
CA LEU A 12 14.46 27.59 21.50
C LEU A 12 13.04 28.08 21.13
N SER A 13 12.75 29.37 21.30
CA SER A 13 11.44 29.93 20.94
C SER A 13 11.21 29.93 19.43
N ILE A 14 12.23 30.19 18.62
CA ILE A 14 12.17 30.04 17.16
C ILE A 14 11.94 28.56 16.78
N GLY A 15 12.64 27.60 17.39
CA GLY A 15 12.46 26.18 17.13
C GLY A 15 11.05 25.67 17.49
N ILE A 16 10.52 26.10 18.64
CA ILE A 16 9.14 25.79 19.05
C ILE A 16 8.13 26.46 18.11
N PHE A 17 8.39 27.69 17.65
CA PHE A 17 7.54 28.35 16.65
C PHE A 17 7.51 27.57 15.33
N PHE A 18 8.66 27.10 14.82
CA PHE A 18 8.70 26.27 13.62
C PHE A 18 7.96 24.93 13.81
N LEU A 19 8.13 24.26 14.97
CA LEU A 19 7.43 23.00 15.24
C LEU A 19 5.91 23.20 15.33
N THR A 20 5.46 24.22 16.06
CA THR A 20 4.03 24.53 16.22
C THR A 20 3.40 25.03 14.93
N TYR A 21 4.11 25.87 14.15
CA TYR A 21 3.66 26.33 12.84
C TYR A 21 3.50 25.17 11.85
N ASN A 22 4.52 24.29 11.74
CA ASN A 22 4.44 23.12 10.87
C ASN A 22 3.34 22.14 11.33
N PHE A 23 3.16 21.96 12.64
CA PHE A 23 2.09 21.12 13.20
C PHE A 23 0.69 21.70 12.93
N ILE A 24 0.52 23.01 13.06
CA ILE A 24 -0.74 23.69 12.74
C ILE A 24 -1.02 23.63 11.23
N ILE A 25 -0.02 23.87 10.37
CA ILE A 25 -0.16 23.74 8.91
C ILE A 25 -0.55 22.30 8.54
N MET A 26 0.09 21.29 9.15
CA MET A 26 -0.28 19.89 8.97
C MET A 26 -1.74 19.62 9.37
N ILE A 27 -2.20 20.16 10.52
CA ILE A 27 -3.60 20.02 10.96
C ILE A 27 -4.56 20.78 10.03
N VAL A 28 -4.20 21.99 9.59
CA VAL A 28 -5.04 22.80 8.69
C VAL A 28 -5.15 22.14 7.31
N HIS A 29 -4.06 21.62 6.74
CA HIS A 29 -4.11 20.84 5.51
C HIS A 29 -4.85 19.51 5.67
N TYR A 30 -4.72 18.86 6.82
CA TYR A 30 -5.53 17.66 7.13
C TYR A 30 -7.02 18.00 7.25
N ARG A 31 -7.36 19.18 7.80
CA ARG A 31 -8.73 19.65 7.98
C ARG A 31 -9.35 20.19 6.68
N ASP A 32 -8.57 20.82 5.80
CA ASP A 32 -8.99 21.20 4.44
C ASP A 32 -9.11 19.99 3.50
N SER A 33 -8.53 18.84 3.90
CA SER A 33 -8.76 17.54 3.26
C SER A 33 -10.03 16.85 3.74
N ALA A 34 -10.80 17.45 4.65
CA ALA A 34 -12.16 17.00 4.94
C ALA A 34 -13.08 17.26 3.73
N PRO A 35 -14.03 16.37 3.41
CA PRO A 35 -14.80 16.47 2.19
C PRO A 35 -15.56 17.78 2.14
N ARG A 36 -15.37 18.58 1.07
CA ARG A 36 -16.32 19.64 0.72
C ARG A 36 -17.71 19.00 0.64
N LYS A 37 -18.63 19.49 1.46
CA LYS A 37 -20.06 19.15 1.41
C LYS A 37 -20.55 19.48 -0.01
N TRP A 38 -20.74 18.46 -0.85
CA TRP A 38 -21.23 18.67 -2.21
C TRP A 38 -22.71 18.33 -2.30
N THR A 39 -23.46 19.32 -2.77
CA THR A 39 -24.90 19.31 -2.98
C THR A 39 -25.26 18.32 -4.07
N SER A 40 -26.35 17.59 -3.84
CA SER A 40 -26.95 16.59 -4.72
C SER A 40 -27.29 17.14 -6.10
N GLY A 41 -26.79 16.48 -7.14
CA GLY A 41 -27.31 16.61 -8.50
C GLY A 41 -26.21 16.52 -9.54
N GLU A 42 -25.88 15.30 -9.98
CA GLU A 42 -25.61 14.91 -11.39
C GLU A 42 -24.90 13.54 -11.46
N ASN A 43 -25.34 12.74 -12.44
CA ASN A 43 -25.02 11.35 -12.81
C ASN A 43 -23.93 10.53 -12.06
N PRO A 44 -24.24 9.29 -11.61
CA PRO A 44 -23.32 8.42 -10.86
C PRO A 44 -22.26 7.68 -11.71
N SER A 45 -22.18 7.94 -13.02
CA SER A 45 -21.33 7.17 -13.95
C SER A 45 -19.96 7.78 -14.23
N HIS A 46 -19.60 8.90 -13.61
CA HIS A 46 -18.25 9.44 -13.67
C HIS A 46 -17.71 9.55 -12.25
N LEU A 47 -16.73 8.70 -11.92
CA LEU A 47 -15.81 8.94 -10.81
C LEU A 47 -14.98 10.19 -11.17
N LEU A 48 -15.58 11.38 -10.96
CA LEU A 48 -14.92 12.67 -11.19
C LEU A 48 -13.92 12.91 -10.06
N ILE A 49 -12.74 12.32 -10.20
CA ILE A 49 -11.54 12.76 -9.49
C ILE A 49 -10.84 13.73 -10.44
N ASP A 50 -10.72 14.98 -10.01
CA ASP A 50 -9.88 15.94 -10.72
C ASP A 50 -8.43 15.62 -10.34
N PRO A 51 -7.60 15.07 -11.26
CA PRO A 51 -6.23 14.74 -10.92
C PRO A 51 -5.49 16.05 -10.59
N VAL A 52 -4.66 16.03 -9.54
CA VAL A 52 -3.88 17.21 -9.12
C VAL A 52 -2.98 17.74 -10.26
N ILE A 53 -2.67 16.89 -11.23
CA ILE A 53 -1.97 17.20 -12.48
C ILE A 53 -2.83 16.68 -13.63
N GLU A 54 -3.21 17.54 -14.57
CA GLU A 54 -3.90 17.08 -15.78
C GLU A 54 -3.01 16.15 -16.60
N MET A 55 -3.60 15.06 -17.10
CA MET A 55 -2.92 14.14 -18.01
C MET A 55 -2.41 14.92 -19.24
N PRO A 56 -1.13 14.84 -19.60
CA PRO A 56 -0.61 15.62 -20.72
C PRO A 56 -1.24 15.18 -22.05
N GLU A 57 -1.45 16.11 -23.00
CA GLU A 57 -2.18 15.87 -24.26
C GLU A 57 -1.68 14.65 -25.06
N HIS A 58 -0.37 14.38 -25.05
CA HIS A 58 0.20 13.20 -25.72
C HIS A 58 -0.16 11.86 -25.03
N ALA A 59 -0.52 11.91 -23.75
CA ALA A 59 -1.04 10.77 -22.99
C ALA A 59 -2.58 10.72 -23.01
N LYS A 60 -3.26 11.82 -23.39
CA LYS A 60 -4.72 11.85 -23.61
C LYS A 60 -5.05 11.00 -24.85
N ARG A 61 -5.57 9.80 -24.62
CA ARG A 61 -5.93 8.82 -25.66
C ARG A 61 -7.36 9.00 -26.18
N PRO A 62 -7.71 8.45 -27.36
CA PRO A 62 -8.99 8.72 -28.04
C PRO A 62 -10.21 8.47 -27.15
N LYS A 63 -11.19 9.38 -27.25
CA LYS A 63 -12.40 9.53 -26.40
C LYS A 63 -13.32 8.30 -26.26
N ASN A 64 -13.06 7.19 -26.96
CA ASN A 64 -13.98 6.05 -27.07
C ASN A 64 -13.47 4.76 -26.42
N GLN A 65 -12.33 4.76 -25.72
CA GLN A 65 -11.84 3.54 -25.05
C GLN A 65 -11.97 3.68 -23.53
N ARG A 66 -12.81 2.85 -22.93
CA ARG A 66 -12.92 2.74 -21.47
C ARG A 66 -11.59 2.19 -20.92
N LEU A 67 -10.86 3.00 -20.16
CA LEU A 67 -9.66 2.57 -19.46
C LEU A 67 -10.06 1.70 -18.29
N LEU A 68 -9.40 0.54 -18.15
CA LEU A 68 -9.60 -0.37 -17.05
C LEU A 68 -8.31 -0.48 -16.24
N PHE A 69 -8.44 -0.62 -14.93
CA PHE A 69 -7.29 -0.82 -14.04
C PHE A 69 -6.62 -2.17 -14.28
N HIS A 70 -5.30 -2.18 -14.30
CA HIS A 70 -4.49 -3.40 -14.21
C HIS A 70 -3.81 -3.41 -12.85
N VAL A 71 -4.18 -4.35 -11.99
CA VAL A 71 -3.53 -4.55 -10.68
C VAL A 71 -2.29 -5.43 -10.84
N ALA A 72 -1.16 -4.92 -10.38
CA ALA A 72 0.10 -5.65 -10.32
C ALA A 72 0.47 -5.92 -8.85
N LEU A 73 0.78 -7.17 -8.50
CA LEU A 73 1.13 -7.58 -7.15
C LEU A 73 2.47 -8.33 -7.17
N THR A 74 3.51 -7.77 -6.56
CA THR A 74 4.77 -8.50 -6.34
C THR A 74 4.61 -9.52 -5.23
N ALA A 75 5.14 -10.72 -5.45
CA ALA A 75 4.97 -11.85 -4.54
C ALA A 75 6.19 -12.76 -4.50
N THR A 76 6.32 -13.48 -3.38
CA THR A 76 7.27 -14.58 -3.21
C THR A 76 6.53 -15.91 -3.12
N ALA A 77 7.25 -17.01 -3.25
CA ALA A 77 6.73 -18.36 -3.02
C ALA A 77 6.53 -18.68 -1.51
N ALA A 78 6.80 -17.75 -0.60
CA ALA A 78 6.66 -17.99 0.84
C ALA A 78 5.19 -18.15 1.25
N PRO A 79 4.85 -19.01 2.23
CA PRO A 79 3.48 -19.19 2.71
C PRO A 79 2.79 -17.87 3.07
N TYR A 80 3.52 -16.99 3.77
CA TYR A 80 3.10 -15.62 4.07
C TYR A 80 2.60 -14.86 2.84
N SER A 81 3.36 -14.86 1.74
CA SER A 81 2.99 -14.12 0.53
C SER A 81 1.84 -14.81 -0.22
N LYS A 82 1.83 -16.15 -0.24
CA LYS A 82 0.80 -16.95 -0.91
C LYS A 82 -0.61 -16.63 -0.40
N TRP A 83 -0.85 -16.75 0.91
CA TRP A 83 -2.20 -16.54 1.44
C TRP A 83 -2.67 -15.10 1.24
N GLN A 84 -1.76 -14.12 1.32
CA GLN A 84 -2.07 -12.72 1.05
C GLN A 84 -2.51 -12.52 -0.42
N CYS A 85 -1.80 -13.11 -1.38
CA CYS A 85 -2.14 -13.02 -2.79
C CYS A 85 -3.54 -13.58 -3.09
N ARG A 86 -3.90 -14.72 -2.46
CA ARG A 86 -5.19 -15.37 -2.66
C ARG A 86 -6.36 -14.50 -2.16
N ILE A 87 -6.24 -13.91 -0.97
CA ILE A 87 -7.26 -12.98 -0.46
C ILE A 87 -7.40 -11.76 -1.37
N MET A 88 -6.28 -11.14 -1.78
CA MET A 88 -6.30 -10.00 -2.70
C MET A 88 -6.96 -10.36 -4.04
N TYR A 89 -6.63 -11.52 -4.60
CA TYR A 89 -7.18 -11.97 -5.88
C TYR A 89 -8.67 -12.32 -5.79
N TYR A 90 -9.11 -12.94 -4.68
CA TYR A 90 -10.53 -13.19 -4.40
C TYR A 90 -11.35 -11.88 -4.45
N TRP A 91 -10.88 -10.84 -3.75
CA TRP A 91 -11.56 -9.54 -3.73
C TRP A 91 -11.48 -8.80 -5.07
N TYR A 92 -10.36 -8.91 -5.78
CA TYR A 92 -10.24 -8.41 -7.15
C TYR A 92 -11.31 -9.01 -8.07
N LYS A 93 -11.51 -10.34 -8.04
CA LYS A 93 -12.54 -11.01 -8.86
C LYS A 93 -13.94 -10.51 -8.50
N LYS A 94 -14.28 -10.50 -7.21
CA LYS A 94 -15.56 -9.95 -6.72
C LYS A 94 -15.80 -8.52 -7.18
N ARG A 95 -14.78 -7.66 -7.14
CA ARG A 95 -14.89 -6.26 -7.61
C ARG A 95 -15.01 -6.16 -9.12
N LYS A 96 -14.30 -7.01 -9.87
CA LYS A 96 -14.36 -7.06 -11.34
C LYS A 96 -15.72 -7.50 -11.86
N ASP A 97 -16.39 -8.40 -11.16
CA ASP A 97 -17.69 -8.94 -11.58
C ASP A 97 -18.87 -7.99 -11.29
N LEU A 98 -18.65 -6.86 -10.61
CA LEU A 98 -19.70 -5.88 -10.37
C LEU A 98 -20.11 -5.15 -11.67
N PRO A 99 -21.42 -4.88 -11.87
CA PRO A 99 -21.88 -4.07 -13.00
C PRO A 99 -21.19 -2.70 -13.01
N GLY A 100 -20.63 -2.34 -14.16
CA GLY A 100 -19.93 -1.07 -14.29
C GLY A 100 -18.54 -1.03 -13.62
N SER A 101 -17.96 -2.17 -13.23
CA SER A 101 -16.59 -2.21 -12.69
C SER A 101 -15.54 -1.69 -13.68
N GLU A 102 -14.56 -0.96 -13.17
CA GLU A 102 -13.39 -0.48 -13.93
C GLU A 102 -12.18 -1.43 -13.79
N MET A 103 -12.34 -2.57 -13.11
CA MET A 103 -11.25 -3.53 -12.92
C MET A 103 -11.02 -4.37 -14.18
N GLY A 104 -9.83 -4.23 -14.78
CA GLY A 104 -9.42 -4.91 -16.00
C GLY A 104 -8.69 -6.21 -15.71
N LYS A 105 -7.36 -6.13 -15.54
CA LYS A 105 -6.46 -7.29 -15.36
C LYS A 105 -5.86 -7.32 -13.95
N PHE A 106 -5.42 -8.51 -13.55
CA PHE A 106 -4.62 -8.73 -12.35
C PHE A 106 -3.43 -9.59 -12.73
N THR A 107 -2.23 -9.21 -12.33
CA THR A 107 -1.02 -9.99 -12.53
C THR A 107 -0.22 -10.08 -11.24
N ARG A 108 0.05 -11.31 -10.81
CA ARG A 108 1.02 -11.59 -9.76
C ARG A 108 2.41 -11.70 -10.40
N ILE A 109 3.38 -10.94 -9.88
CA ILE A 109 4.77 -10.97 -10.34
C ILE A 109 5.56 -11.78 -9.31
N LEU A 110 5.79 -13.06 -9.62
CA LEU A 110 6.45 -14.01 -8.73
C LEU A 110 7.95 -13.92 -8.92
N HIS A 111 8.65 -13.30 -7.97
CA HIS A 111 10.08 -13.02 -8.05
C HIS A 111 10.94 -14.01 -7.25
N SER A 112 10.45 -15.25 -7.11
CA SER A 112 11.18 -16.37 -6.52
C SER A 112 11.92 -17.22 -7.56
N GLY A 113 11.88 -16.83 -8.84
CA GLY A 113 12.57 -17.49 -9.95
C GLY A 113 11.94 -18.79 -10.43
N ASN A 114 11.00 -19.37 -9.70
CA ASN A 114 10.37 -20.64 -10.04
C ASN A 114 8.84 -20.55 -9.98
N PRO A 115 8.11 -21.27 -10.85
CA PRO A 115 6.67 -21.46 -10.73
C PRO A 115 6.24 -21.99 -9.35
N ASP A 116 5.03 -21.64 -8.93
CA ASP A 116 4.38 -22.23 -7.75
C ASP A 116 2.94 -22.68 -8.07
N ASN A 117 2.31 -23.35 -7.10
CA ASN A 117 0.96 -23.87 -7.23
C ASN A 117 -0.15 -22.79 -7.36
N LEU A 118 0.13 -21.52 -7.12
CA LEU A 118 -0.87 -20.46 -7.30
C LEU A 118 -0.97 -20.00 -8.75
N MET A 119 -0.10 -20.45 -9.65
CA MET A 119 -0.19 -20.09 -11.07
C MET A 119 -1.45 -20.66 -11.76
N ASP A 120 -2.00 -21.76 -11.23
CA ASP A 120 -3.26 -22.34 -11.70
C ASP A 120 -4.48 -21.50 -11.27
N GLU A 121 -4.33 -20.68 -10.21
CA GLU A 121 -5.39 -19.86 -9.64
C GLU A 121 -5.29 -18.38 -10.05
N ILE A 122 -4.08 -17.83 -10.05
CA ILE A 122 -3.81 -16.40 -10.19
C ILE A 122 -2.92 -16.18 -11.41
N PRO A 123 -3.33 -15.33 -12.39
CA PRO A 123 -2.48 -14.98 -13.52
C PRO A 123 -1.12 -14.47 -13.03
N THR A 124 -0.07 -15.22 -13.34
CA THR A 124 1.26 -15.02 -12.77
C THR A 124 2.30 -14.89 -13.88
N VAL A 125 3.23 -13.96 -13.72
CA VAL A 125 4.50 -13.93 -14.46
C VAL A 125 5.60 -14.30 -13.48
N VAL A 126 6.42 -15.28 -13.83
CA VAL A 126 7.62 -15.64 -13.08
C VAL A 126 8.76 -14.78 -13.60
N VAL A 127 9.49 -14.18 -12.67
CA VAL A 127 10.65 -13.34 -12.94
C VAL A 127 11.81 -13.78 -12.08
N ASP A 128 13.03 -13.52 -12.54
CA ASP A 128 14.23 -13.91 -11.83
C ASP A 128 14.36 -13.09 -10.54
N PRO A 129 14.80 -13.70 -9.43
CA PRO A 129 15.18 -12.95 -8.24
C PRO A 129 16.38 -12.05 -8.57
N LEU A 130 16.60 -11.04 -7.73
CA LEU A 130 17.82 -10.25 -7.81
C LEU A 130 19.02 -11.18 -7.57
N PRO A 131 20.10 -11.10 -8.38
CA PRO A 131 21.29 -11.91 -8.18
C PRO A 131 21.82 -11.82 -6.74
N GLU A 132 22.31 -12.95 -6.23
CA GLU A 132 22.75 -13.08 -4.85
C GLU A 132 23.79 -12.01 -4.48
N GLY A 133 23.63 -11.40 -3.30
CA GLY A 133 24.53 -10.38 -2.78
C GLY A 133 24.29 -8.96 -3.31
N LEU A 134 23.52 -8.79 -4.40
CA LEU A 134 23.18 -7.44 -4.89
C LEU A 134 22.15 -6.72 -4.01
N ASP A 135 21.33 -7.47 -3.26
CA ASP A 135 20.38 -6.89 -2.33
C ASP A 135 21.05 -6.34 -1.06
N ARG A 136 22.29 -6.75 -0.77
CA ARG A 136 23.06 -6.38 0.43
C ARG A 136 22.27 -6.60 1.73
N GLY A 137 21.46 -7.66 1.77
CA GLY A 137 20.57 -7.96 2.90
C GLY A 137 19.27 -7.13 2.94
N TYR A 138 19.04 -6.24 1.97
CA TYR A 138 17.81 -5.50 1.80
C TYR A 138 16.93 -6.17 0.73
N VAL A 139 16.33 -7.30 1.11
CA VAL A 139 15.53 -8.18 0.24
C VAL A 139 14.40 -7.48 -0.53
N VAL A 140 13.97 -6.31 -0.06
CA VAL A 140 12.94 -5.47 -0.70
C VAL A 140 13.34 -5.03 -2.12
N LEU A 141 14.63 -4.99 -2.45
CA LEU A 141 15.13 -4.69 -3.81
C LEU A 141 14.71 -5.72 -4.88
N ASN A 142 14.21 -6.89 -4.49
CA ASN A 142 13.63 -7.83 -5.45
C ASN A 142 12.36 -7.27 -6.12
N ARG A 143 11.63 -6.35 -5.47
CA ARG A 143 10.41 -5.75 -6.03
C ARG A 143 10.69 -4.85 -7.23
N PRO A 144 11.61 -3.86 -7.17
CA PRO A 144 11.99 -3.10 -8.35
C PRO A 144 12.48 -3.98 -9.48
N TRP A 145 13.31 -4.97 -9.16
CA TRP A 145 13.84 -5.91 -10.13
C TRP A 145 12.74 -6.72 -10.83
N ALA A 146 11.71 -7.14 -10.09
CA ALA A 146 10.56 -7.83 -10.65
C ALA A 146 9.77 -6.97 -11.64
N PHE A 147 9.59 -5.69 -11.31
CA PHE A 147 8.87 -4.73 -12.15
C PHE A 147 9.61 -4.40 -13.45
N VAL A 148 10.95 -4.29 -13.42
CA VAL A 148 11.78 -4.13 -14.63
C VAL A 148 11.57 -5.26 -15.62
N GLN A 149 11.42 -6.49 -15.12
CA GLN A 149 11.23 -7.65 -15.96
C GLN A 149 9.79 -7.74 -16.52
N TRP A 150 8.81 -7.17 -15.83
CA TRP A 150 7.38 -7.33 -16.18
C TRP A 150 6.80 -6.20 -17.04
N LEU A 151 7.11 -4.94 -16.77
CA LEU A 151 6.52 -3.81 -17.49
C LEU A 151 7.25 -3.52 -18.80
N ASP A 152 6.52 -2.85 -19.71
CA ASP A 152 7.10 -2.33 -20.95
C ASP A 152 8.34 -1.49 -20.65
N LYS A 153 9.39 -1.79 -21.41
CA LYS A 153 10.77 -1.43 -21.12
C LYS A 153 10.92 0.08 -20.96
N ASP A 154 10.30 0.87 -21.81
CA ASP A 154 10.65 2.28 -21.94
C ASP A 154 10.45 3.14 -20.68
N LEU A 155 9.37 2.91 -19.90
CA LEU A 155 9.10 3.73 -18.70
C LEU A 155 9.89 3.25 -17.48
N LEU A 156 9.93 1.94 -17.25
CA LEU A 156 10.61 1.39 -16.09
C LEU A 156 12.12 1.21 -16.29
N GLU A 157 12.60 0.91 -17.50
CA GLU A 157 14.05 0.96 -17.78
C GLU A 157 14.60 2.36 -17.52
N LYS A 158 13.80 3.41 -17.78
CA LYS A 158 14.20 4.79 -17.48
C LYS A 158 14.46 5.00 -15.99
N ILE A 159 13.53 4.55 -15.11
CA ILE A 159 13.62 4.88 -13.68
C ILE A 159 14.31 3.81 -12.83
N ALA A 160 14.32 2.55 -13.25
CA ALA A 160 14.73 1.45 -12.39
C ALA A 160 16.20 1.49 -11.94
N PRO A 161 17.19 1.84 -12.79
CA PRO A 161 18.57 2.01 -12.34
C PRO A 161 18.67 3.09 -11.25
N THR A 162 17.95 4.21 -11.42
CA THR A 162 17.91 5.28 -10.43
C THR A 162 17.18 4.85 -9.16
N TRP A 163 16.06 4.15 -9.27
CA TRP A 163 15.30 3.63 -8.14
C TRP A 163 16.14 2.66 -7.29
N MET A 164 16.85 1.73 -7.91
CA MET A 164 17.76 0.82 -7.22
C MET A 164 18.90 1.59 -6.52
N ASN A 165 19.55 2.51 -7.25
CA ASN A 165 20.68 3.28 -6.72
C ASN A 165 20.26 4.21 -5.58
N VAL A 166 19.10 4.87 -5.68
CA VAL A 166 18.57 5.73 -4.61
C VAL A 166 18.19 4.88 -3.40
N SER A 167 17.56 3.72 -3.60
CA SER A 167 17.24 2.79 -2.50
C SER A 167 18.50 2.37 -1.74
N LEU A 168 19.56 2.00 -2.45
CA LEU A 168 20.84 1.63 -1.82
C LEU A 168 21.51 2.82 -1.12
N LYS A 169 21.47 4.02 -1.71
CA LYS A 169 22.00 5.23 -1.07
C LYS A 169 21.27 5.55 0.21
N MET A 170 19.93 5.51 0.20
CA MET A 170 19.11 5.70 1.40
C MET A 170 19.37 4.59 2.43
N LYS A 171 19.56 3.34 1.99
CA LYS A 171 19.85 2.25 2.93
C LYS A 171 21.22 2.38 3.62
N ASN A 172 22.21 2.97 2.95
CA ASN A 172 23.55 3.16 3.50
C ASN A 172 23.71 4.48 4.28
N ASP A 173 22.72 5.36 4.21
CA ASP A 173 22.71 6.63 4.92
C ASP A 173 21.98 6.47 6.28
N PRO A 174 22.65 6.74 7.42
CA PRO A 174 22.07 6.47 8.74
C PRO A 174 20.77 7.21 9.04
N GLU A 175 20.63 8.45 8.56
CA GLU A 175 19.45 9.27 8.79
C GLU A 175 18.24 8.70 8.04
N THR A 176 18.40 8.42 6.75
CA THR A 176 17.32 7.89 5.93
C THR A 176 16.98 6.44 6.27
N ASP A 177 17.95 5.58 6.61
CA ASP A 177 17.66 4.22 7.08
C ASP A 177 16.91 4.23 8.42
N SER A 178 17.33 5.07 9.36
CA SER A 178 16.63 5.21 10.65
C SER A 178 15.22 5.79 10.48
N THR A 179 15.01 6.70 9.52
CA THR A 179 13.74 7.41 9.34
C THR A 179 12.73 6.57 8.57
N PHE A 180 13.15 5.95 7.47
CA PHE A 180 12.24 5.27 6.54
C PHE A 180 12.31 3.74 6.65
N GLY A 181 13.39 3.18 7.18
CA GLY A 181 13.58 1.75 7.39
C GLY A 181 13.18 0.91 6.17
N TRP A 182 12.36 -0.11 6.37
CA TRP A 182 11.99 -1.05 5.31
C TRP A 182 11.17 -0.45 4.16
N VAL A 183 10.52 0.71 4.36
CA VAL A 183 9.69 1.36 3.34
C VAL A 183 10.46 2.37 2.49
N LEU A 184 11.76 2.59 2.75
CA LEU A 184 12.58 3.55 2.01
C LEU A 184 12.59 3.32 0.50
N GLU A 185 12.47 2.07 0.05
CA GLU A 185 12.42 1.71 -1.37
C GLU A 185 11.20 2.36 -2.06
N MET A 186 10.06 2.46 -1.36
CA MET A 186 8.87 3.12 -1.91
C MET A 186 9.09 4.63 -2.10
N TYR A 187 9.84 5.27 -1.21
CA TYR A 187 10.23 6.67 -1.37
C TYR A 187 11.27 6.85 -2.48
N ALA A 188 12.20 5.90 -2.60
CA ALA A 188 13.17 5.87 -3.68
C ALA A 188 12.50 5.76 -5.06
N TYR A 189 11.38 5.04 -5.17
CA TYR A 189 10.55 5.02 -6.39
C TYR A 189 10.03 6.41 -6.75
N ALA A 190 9.46 7.13 -5.77
CA ALA A 190 8.93 8.48 -5.99
C ALA A 190 10.05 9.45 -6.40
N VAL A 191 11.21 9.37 -5.74
CA VAL A 191 12.40 10.17 -6.10
C VAL A 191 12.88 9.84 -7.51
N ALA A 192 13.03 8.55 -7.85
CA ALA A 192 13.45 8.14 -9.18
C ALA A 192 12.46 8.59 -10.26
N SER A 193 11.16 8.47 -10.00
CA SER A 193 10.11 8.94 -10.91
C SER A 193 10.23 10.45 -11.15
N ALA A 194 10.42 11.24 -10.09
CA ALA A 194 10.59 12.68 -10.18
C ALA A 194 11.86 13.08 -10.95
N LEU A 195 13.00 12.42 -10.69
CA LEU A 195 14.27 12.67 -11.38
C LEU A 195 14.19 12.41 -12.89
N HIS A 196 13.29 11.52 -13.31
CA HIS A 196 13.10 11.14 -14.72
C HIS A 196 11.87 11.77 -15.36
N GLY A 197 11.14 12.64 -14.65
CA GLY A 197 9.91 13.27 -15.14
C GLY A 197 8.77 12.27 -15.40
N VAL A 198 8.77 11.12 -14.73
CA VAL A 198 7.66 10.16 -14.76
C VAL A 198 6.57 10.66 -13.82
N GLN A 199 5.36 10.84 -14.35
CA GLN A 199 4.20 11.35 -13.63
C GLN A 199 3.19 10.24 -13.37
N HIS A 200 2.50 10.32 -12.23
CA HIS A 200 1.47 9.38 -11.81
C HIS A 200 0.17 10.09 -11.50
N ILE A 201 -0.95 9.42 -11.80
CA ILE A 201 -2.27 9.85 -11.36
C ILE A 201 -2.57 9.16 -10.03
N LEU A 202 -2.79 9.95 -8.97
CA LEU A 202 -3.12 9.43 -7.64
C LEU A 202 -4.62 9.18 -7.52
N TYR A 203 -5.00 7.90 -7.38
CA TYR A 203 -6.35 7.49 -6.98
C TYR A 203 -6.40 7.28 -5.46
N ARG A 204 -6.74 8.33 -4.71
CA ARG A 204 -6.68 8.34 -3.23
C ARG A 204 -7.54 7.27 -2.57
N ASP A 205 -8.72 7.02 -3.12
CA ASP A 205 -9.69 6.06 -2.56
C ASP A 205 -9.57 4.66 -3.15
N PHE A 206 -8.47 4.34 -3.83
CA PHE A 206 -8.32 3.02 -4.44
C PHE A 206 -8.15 1.89 -3.43
N MET A 207 -7.53 2.18 -2.28
CA MET A 207 -7.13 1.20 -1.27
C MET A 207 -7.62 1.59 0.12
N LEU A 208 -8.09 0.61 0.88
CA LEU A 208 -8.44 0.74 2.30
C LEU A 208 -7.28 0.31 3.17
N GLN A 209 -6.91 1.12 4.17
CA GLN A 209 -5.77 0.90 5.08
C GLN A 209 -6.17 0.97 6.56
N PRO A 210 -6.87 -0.04 7.10
CA PRO A 210 -7.22 -0.07 8.52
C PRO A 210 -5.96 -0.21 9.40
N PRO A 211 -5.95 0.37 10.61
CA PRO A 211 -7.07 1.08 11.26
C PRO A 211 -7.17 2.58 10.92
N TRP A 212 -6.30 3.10 10.05
CA TRP A 212 -6.17 4.55 9.82
C TRP A 212 -7.25 5.11 8.92
N ASP A 213 -7.62 4.36 7.88
CA ASP A 213 -8.77 4.73 7.06
C ASP A 213 -10.05 4.35 7.79
N LEU A 214 -10.92 5.33 8.06
CA LEU A 214 -12.20 5.10 8.74
C LEU A 214 -13.34 4.77 7.76
N GLU A 215 -13.27 5.32 6.55
CA GLU A 215 -14.32 5.14 5.53
C GLU A 215 -14.04 3.94 4.62
N THR A 216 -15.03 3.06 4.52
CA THR A 216 -14.97 1.80 3.76
C THR A 216 -15.56 1.90 2.36
N ARG A 217 -16.20 3.02 2.03
CA ARG A 217 -16.88 3.22 0.74
C ARG A 217 -15.89 3.45 -0.39
N ASN A 218 -16.26 2.98 -1.58
CA ASN A 218 -15.52 3.17 -2.83
C ASN A 218 -14.06 2.70 -2.84
N LYS A 219 -13.69 1.79 -1.91
CA LYS A 219 -12.36 1.18 -1.87
C LYS A 219 -12.31 -0.11 -2.69
N PHE A 220 -11.25 -0.30 -3.47
CA PHE A 220 -11.09 -1.41 -4.42
C PHE A 220 -10.17 -2.51 -3.89
N ILE A 221 -9.13 -2.12 -3.15
CA ILE A 221 -8.12 -3.04 -2.58
C ILE A 221 -8.15 -2.96 -1.06
N LEU A 222 -8.02 -4.11 -0.40
CA LEU A 222 -7.83 -4.22 1.05
C LEU A 222 -6.34 -4.32 1.38
N HIS A 223 -5.83 -3.38 2.18
CA HIS A 223 -4.45 -3.38 2.65
C HIS A 223 -4.39 -3.65 4.15
N TYR A 224 -3.83 -4.79 4.52
CA TYR A 224 -3.66 -5.22 5.91
C TYR A 224 -2.20 -5.05 6.39
N THR A 225 -1.68 -3.83 6.27
CA THR A 225 -0.27 -3.54 6.60
C THR A 225 -0.01 -3.38 8.10
N TYR A 226 -0.96 -2.79 8.82
CA TYR A 226 -0.84 -2.47 10.23
C TYR A 226 -1.39 -3.60 11.10
N GLY A 227 -0.68 -3.92 12.18
CA GLY A 227 -1.26 -4.71 13.26
C GLY A 227 -2.39 -3.92 13.91
N CYS A 228 -3.52 -4.58 14.11
CA CYS A 228 -4.70 -4.05 14.75
C CYS A 228 -4.81 -4.68 16.13
N ASP A 229 -4.26 -4.02 17.15
CA ASP A 229 -4.27 -4.47 18.54
C ASP A 229 -5.25 -3.62 19.36
N TYR A 230 -6.28 -4.24 19.92
CA TYR A 230 -7.32 -3.54 20.66
C TYR A 230 -7.57 -4.19 22.02
N ASN A 231 -7.95 -3.38 23.01
CA ASN A 231 -8.55 -3.90 24.24
C ASN A 231 -10.03 -4.22 24.03
N MET A 232 -10.66 -4.88 25.01
CA MET A 232 -12.08 -5.24 24.93
C MET A 232 -13.05 -4.06 24.98
N LYS A 233 -12.56 -2.84 25.25
CA LYS A 233 -13.33 -1.58 25.16
C LYS A 233 -13.28 -0.94 23.77
N GLY A 234 -12.53 -1.53 22.83
CA GLY A 234 -12.37 -1.01 21.48
C GLY A 234 -11.31 0.07 21.31
N GLU A 235 -10.41 0.22 22.30
CA GLU A 235 -9.32 1.21 22.26
C GLU A 235 -8.06 0.57 21.64
N LEU A 236 -7.44 1.26 20.68
CA LEU A 236 -6.22 0.80 20.00
C LEU A 236 -5.03 0.83 20.97
N ILE A 237 -4.29 -0.27 21.05
CA ILE A 237 -3.10 -0.43 21.88
C ILE A 237 -1.84 -0.35 21.01
N TYR A 238 -0.90 0.51 21.39
CA TYR A 238 0.36 0.68 20.68
C TYR A 238 1.49 -0.14 21.33
N GLY A 239 2.28 -0.82 20.49
CA GLY A 239 3.52 -1.48 20.89
C GLY A 239 3.35 -2.70 21.82
N LYS A 240 2.11 -3.19 21.98
CA LYS A 240 1.78 -4.38 22.79
C LYS A 240 0.76 -5.23 22.06
N ILE A 241 0.72 -6.50 22.40
CA ILE A 241 -0.32 -7.42 21.92
C ILE A 241 -1.64 -7.05 22.63
N GLY A 242 -2.66 -6.74 21.84
CA GLY A 242 -4.00 -6.45 22.33
C GLY A 242 -4.75 -7.71 22.78
N GLU A 243 -5.83 -7.51 23.55
CA GLU A 243 -6.73 -8.60 23.95
C GLU A 243 -7.47 -9.17 22.72
N TRP A 244 -7.82 -8.30 21.77
CA TRP A 244 -8.17 -8.68 20.41
C TRP A 244 -7.08 -8.20 19.45
N ARG A 245 -6.70 -9.05 18.50
CA ARG A 245 -5.63 -8.74 17.55
C ARG A 245 -5.92 -9.29 16.15
N PHE A 246 -5.63 -8.47 15.15
CA PHE A 246 -5.34 -8.93 13.80
C PHE A 246 -4.01 -8.35 13.31
N ASP A 247 -2.99 -9.19 13.13
CA ASP A 247 -1.74 -8.81 12.46
C ASP A 247 -1.33 -9.94 11.52
N LYS A 248 -1.12 -9.61 10.25
CA LYS A 248 -0.66 -10.58 9.25
C LYS A 248 0.67 -11.24 9.62
N ARG A 249 1.50 -10.58 10.42
CA ARG A 249 2.81 -11.08 10.89
C ARG A 249 2.66 -12.21 11.92
N SER A 250 1.46 -12.47 12.42
CA SER A 250 1.16 -13.67 13.19
C SER A 250 0.99 -14.91 12.31
N TYR A 251 1.00 -14.76 10.97
CA TYR A 251 0.73 -15.81 10.00
C TYR A 251 1.86 -15.90 8.95
N LEU A 252 3.10 -15.99 9.41
CA LEU A 252 4.29 -16.08 8.54
C LEU A 252 4.43 -17.46 7.88
N ASP A 253 4.16 -18.51 8.63
CA ASP A 253 4.38 -19.90 8.19
C ASP A 253 3.15 -20.50 7.51
N GLY A 254 2.04 -19.76 7.43
CA GLY A 254 0.80 -20.27 6.87
C GLY A 254 -0.34 -19.26 6.86
N PRO A 255 -1.49 -19.61 6.26
CA PRO A 255 -2.67 -18.75 6.25
C PRO A 255 -3.26 -18.56 7.65
N PRO A 256 -3.98 -17.44 7.92
CA PRO A 256 -4.83 -17.33 9.09
C PRO A 256 -5.93 -18.40 9.10
N PRO A 257 -6.38 -18.84 10.29
CA PRO A 257 -7.51 -19.78 10.38
C PRO A 257 -8.80 -19.14 9.85
N GLN A 258 -9.73 -19.98 9.41
CA GLN A 258 -11.07 -19.54 9.08
C GLN A 258 -11.80 -19.00 10.34
N ASN A 259 -12.79 -18.14 10.13
CA ASN A 259 -13.69 -17.63 11.17
C ASN A 259 -12.95 -16.92 12.33
N LEU A 260 -12.09 -15.97 12.00
CA LEU A 260 -11.48 -15.05 12.95
C LEU A 260 -12.55 -14.33 13.76
N SER A 261 -12.29 -14.13 15.06
CA SER A 261 -13.18 -13.38 15.92
C SER A 261 -13.32 -11.93 15.42
N LEU A 262 -14.55 -11.42 15.40
CA LEU A 262 -14.79 -10.01 15.12
C LEU A 262 -14.20 -9.15 16.25
N PRO A 263 -13.72 -7.93 15.94
CA PRO A 263 -13.22 -7.03 16.97
C PRO A 263 -14.33 -6.61 17.94
N PRO A 264 -13.98 -6.20 19.17
CA PRO A 264 -14.93 -5.74 20.17
C PRO A 264 -15.69 -4.48 19.72
N ALA A 265 -16.79 -4.18 20.41
CA ALA A 265 -17.53 -2.94 20.19
C ALA A 265 -16.62 -1.71 20.43
N GLY A 266 -16.81 -0.65 19.64
CA GLY A 266 -15.99 0.57 19.71
C GLY A 266 -14.82 0.59 18.71
N VAL A 267 -14.45 -0.55 18.12
CA VAL A 267 -13.43 -0.61 17.06
C VAL A 267 -13.97 0.00 15.75
N PRO A 268 -13.13 0.73 14.97
CA PRO A 268 -13.55 1.32 13.71
C PRO A 268 -14.16 0.32 12.72
N GLU A 269 -15.19 0.76 11.99
CA GLU A 269 -15.88 -0.06 10.98
C GLU A 269 -14.92 -0.61 9.91
N SER A 270 -13.86 0.11 9.58
CA SER A 270 -12.84 -0.34 8.63
C SER A 270 -12.08 -1.59 9.10
N VAL A 271 -11.81 -1.72 10.40
CA VAL A 271 -11.17 -2.91 10.98
C VAL A 271 -12.18 -4.07 11.03
N VAL A 272 -13.43 -3.79 11.41
CA VAL A 272 -14.52 -4.78 11.35
C VAL A 272 -14.66 -5.33 9.92
N THR A 273 -14.62 -4.43 8.93
CA THR A 273 -14.74 -4.75 7.51
C THR A 273 -13.56 -5.60 7.04
N LEU A 274 -12.32 -5.24 7.43
CA LEU A 274 -11.13 -6.06 7.16
C LEU A 274 -11.33 -7.50 7.63
N VAL A 275 -11.76 -7.70 8.87
CA VAL A 275 -11.92 -9.05 9.45
C VAL A 275 -13.04 -9.82 8.76
N LYS A 276 -14.17 -9.17 8.48
CA LYS A 276 -15.26 -9.76 7.69
C LYS A 276 -14.79 -10.18 6.30
N MET A 277 -14.00 -9.34 5.64
CA MET A 277 -13.47 -9.62 4.31
C MET A 277 -12.48 -10.78 4.32
N VAL A 278 -11.63 -10.88 5.35
CA VAL A 278 -10.76 -12.04 5.55
C VAL A 278 -11.58 -13.30 5.79
N ASN A 279 -12.56 -13.26 6.70
CA ASN A 279 -13.43 -14.41 6.99
C ASN A 279 -14.20 -14.89 5.76
N GLU A 280 -14.76 -13.98 4.96
CA GLU A 280 -15.45 -14.35 3.72
C GLU A 280 -14.47 -15.00 2.73
N ALA A 281 -13.31 -14.38 2.49
CA ALA A 281 -12.32 -14.94 1.56
C ALA A 281 -11.85 -16.33 2.01
N THR A 282 -11.46 -16.49 3.28
CA THR A 282 -10.98 -17.77 3.81
C THR A 282 -12.05 -18.87 3.77
N ALA A 283 -13.33 -18.53 3.92
CA ALA A 283 -14.44 -19.48 3.81
C ALA A 283 -14.75 -19.93 2.37
N ASN A 284 -14.45 -19.10 1.37
CA ASN A 284 -14.84 -19.34 -0.03
C ASN A 284 -13.66 -19.73 -0.93
N ILE A 285 -12.43 -19.53 -0.50
CA ILE A 285 -11.24 -19.95 -1.24
C ILE A 285 -11.03 -21.46 -1.01
N PRO A 286 -11.01 -22.29 -2.07
CA PRO A 286 -10.82 -23.74 -1.92
C PRO A 286 -9.43 -24.05 -1.37
N ASN A 287 -9.28 -25.17 -0.66
CA ASN A 287 -7.98 -25.63 -0.15
C ASN A 287 -7.27 -24.56 0.72
N TRP A 288 -8.02 -23.80 1.53
CA TRP A 288 -7.47 -22.72 2.34
C TRP A 288 -6.46 -23.24 3.38
N ASP A 289 -6.85 -24.23 4.19
CA ASP A 289 -6.03 -24.76 5.28
C ASP A 289 -4.86 -25.62 4.80
N THR A 290 -4.92 -26.11 3.56
CA THR A 290 -3.90 -26.98 2.96
C THR A 290 -2.89 -26.21 2.09
N ALA A 291 -3.02 -24.88 1.96
CA ALA A 291 -2.19 -24.04 1.10
C ALA A 291 -0.71 -23.94 1.53
N GLN A 292 -0.31 -24.65 2.59
CA GLN A 292 1.08 -24.80 3.04
C GLN A 292 1.89 -25.84 2.25
N LYS A 293 1.23 -26.69 1.44
CA LYS A 293 1.88 -27.74 0.64
C LYS A 293 2.19 -27.28 -0.79
#